data_AF-A0A6L4ASA5-F1
#
_entry.id   AF-A0A6L4ASA5-F1
#
_cell.length_a   1.000
_cell.length_b   1.000
_cell.length_c   1.000
_cell.angle_alpha   90.00
_cell.angle_beta   90.00
_cell.angle_gamma   90.00
#
_symmetry.space_group_name_H-M   'P 1'
#
loop_
_entity.id
_entity.type
_entity.pdbx_description
1 polymer ?
#
loop_
_entity_poly.entity_id
_entity_poly.type
_entity_poly.pdbx_seq_one_letter_code
_entity_poly.pdbx_strand_id
1 'polypeptide(L)'
;MNRIRVHDRKRSRVVVHGVLFCAALVLAGGVAAGAETIAITGAKVHPVSGPALEHATVLIVDGRIAAVGAGVAVPAGARIVDARGKVVTPGLLDSSTSLAAVEIGAYEGTTESRVEDDRVTAAFDVVDGLNPWATNVAVTRVEGITRAVVMPGPGKSLIAGQAALVSLRPLAVPDPRSMVERAPVAMVAALGAFERPVVRGEV
;
A
#
# COMPACT_ATOMS: atom_id res chain seq x y z
N MET A 1 1.01 72.04 32.36
CA MET A 1 2.19 72.70 32.95
C MET A 1 3.40 71.83 32.64
N ASN A 2 4.32 72.34 31.80
CA ASN A 2 5.71 71.90 31.56
C ASN A 2 6.01 70.42 31.24
N ARG A 3 6.93 70.03 30.35
CA ARG A 3 7.82 70.72 29.41
C ARG A 3 8.44 69.61 28.54
N ILE A 4 8.64 69.92 27.27
CA ILE A 4 9.51 69.19 26.33
C ILE A 4 10.90 68.97 26.95
N ARG A 5 11.52 67.81 26.70
CA ARG A 5 12.98 67.77 26.52
C ARG A 5 13.38 66.68 25.52
N VAL A 6 13.54 67.14 24.28
CA VAL A 6 14.37 66.49 23.26
C VAL A 6 15.79 66.43 23.79
N HIS A 7 16.44 65.26 23.69
CA HIS A 7 17.88 65.15 23.84
C HIS A 7 18.45 64.41 22.63
N ASP A 8 18.96 65.20 21.69
CA ASP A 8 19.83 64.76 20.61
C ASP A 8 21.23 64.47 21.18
N ARG A 9 21.72 63.24 20.99
CA ARG A 9 23.15 62.95 21.04
C ARG A 9 23.55 62.10 19.84
N LYS A 10 24.08 62.81 18.84
CA LYS A 10 25.32 62.53 18.10
C LYS A 10 25.60 61.07 17.74
N ARG A 11 25.44 60.83 16.44
CA ARG A 11 26.08 59.82 15.59
C ARG A 11 27.50 59.43 16.02
N SER A 12 27.75 58.13 16.10
CA SER A 12 29.06 57.53 15.82
C SER A 12 28.86 56.23 15.06
N ARG A 13 29.45 56.19 13.85
CA ARG A 13 29.38 55.12 12.86
C ARG A 13 30.21 53.92 13.32
N VAL A 14 29.63 52.73 13.33
CA VAL A 14 30.37 51.47 13.12
C VAL A 14 29.53 50.60 12.19
N VAL A 15 30.01 50.46 10.95
CA VAL A 15 29.50 49.55 9.94
C VAL A 15 30.25 48.23 10.10
N VAL A 16 29.57 47.16 10.50
CA VAL A 16 30.09 45.79 10.34
C VAL A 16 28.92 44.85 9.99
N HIS A 17 28.85 44.55 8.69
CA HIS A 17 28.44 43.30 8.04
C HIS A 17 27.77 42.22 8.91
N GLY A 18 26.52 41.88 8.56
CA GLY A 18 25.84 40.71 9.13
C GLY A 18 24.51 40.43 8.45
N VAL A 19 24.56 40.04 7.17
CA VAL A 19 23.43 39.49 6.42
C VAL A 19 22.93 38.23 7.15
N LEU A 20 21.76 38.31 7.79
CA LEU A 20 21.01 37.14 8.25
C LEU A 20 19.53 37.49 8.45
N PHE A 21 18.86 37.84 7.35
CA PHE A 21 17.42 38.02 7.30
C PHE A 21 16.90 37.35 6.03
N CYS A 22 16.63 36.05 6.11
CA CYS A 22 15.73 35.26 5.23
C CYS A 22 16.02 33.77 5.41
N ALA A 23 15.25 33.07 6.25
CA ALA A 23 14.91 31.65 6.07
C ALA A 23 14.05 31.16 7.24
N ALA A 24 12.75 31.42 7.19
CA ALA A 24 11.76 30.60 7.89
C ALA A 24 10.43 30.71 7.14
N LEU A 25 10.45 30.39 5.84
CA LEU A 25 9.22 30.04 5.14
C LEU A 25 8.91 28.61 5.54
N VAL A 26 7.94 28.47 6.44
CA VAL A 26 7.41 27.22 6.94
C VAL A 26 7.04 26.31 5.77
N LEU A 27 7.83 25.25 5.56
CA LEU A 27 7.47 24.10 4.74
C LEU A 27 6.39 23.29 5.48
N ALA A 28 5.15 23.79 5.47
CA ALA A 28 3.96 23.00 5.75
C ALA A 28 3.28 22.65 4.42
N GLY A 29 4.06 22.12 3.47
CA GLY A 29 3.53 21.39 2.33
C GLY A 29 3.22 19.97 2.75
N GLY A 30 2.22 19.79 3.61
CA GLY A 30 1.60 18.48 3.74
C GLY A 30 1.05 18.10 2.38
N VAL A 31 1.61 17.08 1.75
CA VAL A 31 0.96 16.41 0.62
C VAL A 31 -0.32 15.80 1.15
N ALA A 32 -1.40 16.60 1.12
CA ALA A 32 -2.74 16.08 1.24
C ALA A 32 -2.96 15.17 0.02
N ALA A 33 -2.67 13.88 0.18
CA ALA A 33 -2.86 12.84 -0.82
C ALA A 33 -4.36 12.51 -1.04
N GLY A 34 -5.22 13.52 -1.05
CA GLY A 34 -6.67 13.34 -0.96
C GLY A 34 -7.49 14.43 -1.63
N ALA A 35 -6.99 15.05 -2.70
CA ALA A 35 -7.74 16.02 -3.51
C ALA A 35 -7.47 15.84 -5.02
N GLU A 36 -7.14 14.63 -5.47
CA GLU A 36 -6.89 14.37 -6.89
C GLU A 36 -8.15 13.81 -7.55
N THR A 37 -8.62 14.48 -8.60
CA THR A 37 -9.63 13.95 -9.52
C THR A 37 -8.94 13.39 -10.75
N ILE A 38 -9.17 12.13 -11.06
CA ILE A 38 -8.59 11.43 -12.22
C ILE A 38 -9.74 10.91 -13.09
N ALA A 39 -9.63 11.09 -14.41
CA ALA A 39 -10.55 10.49 -15.37
C ALA A 39 -9.78 9.59 -16.34
N ILE A 40 -10.06 8.30 -16.32
CA ILE A 40 -9.54 7.34 -17.31
C ILE A 40 -10.58 7.25 -18.42
N THR A 41 -10.28 7.77 -19.61
CA THR A 41 -11.29 8.02 -20.66
C THR A 41 -11.11 7.11 -21.88
N GLY A 42 -12.23 6.71 -22.50
CA GLY A 42 -12.26 6.02 -23.78
C GLY A 42 -11.86 4.54 -23.74
N ALA A 43 -11.78 3.94 -22.55
CA ALA A 43 -11.38 2.55 -22.35
C ALA A 43 -12.51 1.57 -22.65
N LYS A 44 -12.14 0.31 -22.89
CA LYS A 44 -13.03 -0.82 -22.66
C LYS A 44 -12.96 -1.20 -21.18
N VAL A 45 -14.04 -0.98 -20.42
CA VAL A 45 -14.07 -1.18 -18.96
C VAL A 45 -14.80 -2.47 -18.63
N HIS A 46 -14.19 -3.34 -17.83
CA HIS A 46 -14.81 -4.56 -17.30
C HIS A 46 -15.14 -4.37 -15.81
N PRO A 47 -16.37 -4.01 -15.43
CA PRO A 47 -16.72 -3.74 -14.02
C PRO A 47 -16.85 -5.01 -13.16
N VAL A 48 -16.77 -6.21 -13.75
CA VAL A 48 -17.01 -7.53 -13.13
C VAL A 48 -18.47 -7.77 -12.74
N SER A 49 -19.13 -6.80 -12.11
CA SER A 49 -20.53 -6.88 -11.68
C SER A 49 -21.56 -6.82 -12.83
N GLY A 50 -21.12 -6.76 -14.08
CA GLY A 50 -21.97 -6.57 -15.25
C GLY A 50 -21.18 -6.67 -16.57
N PRO A 51 -21.85 -6.40 -17.72
CA PRO A 51 -21.21 -6.47 -19.03
C PRO A 51 -20.09 -5.44 -19.19
N ALA A 52 -19.20 -5.69 -20.15
CA ALA A 52 -18.15 -4.74 -20.52
C ALA A 52 -18.77 -3.46 -21.12
N LEU A 53 -18.15 -2.31 -20.82
CA LEU A 53 -18.56 -1.01 -21.30
C LEU A 53 -17.53 -0.51 -22.32
N GLU A 54 -17.98 -0.23 -23.54
CA GLU A 54 -17.15 0.29 -24.62
C GLU A 54 -17.04 1.82 -24.54
N HIS A 55 -15.87 2.36 -24.90
CA HIS A 55 -15.57 3.80 -24.89
C HIS A 55 -15.94 4.51 -23.58
N ALA A 56 -15.79 3.80 -22.46
CA ALA A 56 -16.21 4.26 -21.16
C ALA A 56 -15.15 5.11 -20.46
N THR A 57 -15.62 5.92 -19.51
CA THR A 57 -14.79 6.70 -18.61
C THR A 57 -14.94 6.19 -17.18
N VAL A 58 -13.83 6.03 -16.48
CA VAL A 58 -13.77 5.78 -15.03
C VAL A 58 -13.34 7.08 -14.35
N LEU A 59 -14.24 7.69 -13.58
CA LEU A 59 -13.97 8.89 -12.79
C LEU A 59 -13.61 8.49 -11.37
N ILE A 60 -12.46 8.96 -10.90
CA ILE A 60 -11.91 8.72 -9.57
C ILE A 60 -11.79 10.07 -8.87
N VAL A 61 -12.37 10.19 -7.68
CA VAL A 61 -12.30 11.38 -6.82
C VAL A 61 -11.79 10.92 -5.46
N ASP A 62 -10.70 11.52 -4.99
CA ASP A 62 -10.10 11.25 -3.68
C ASP A 62 -9.83 9.76 -3.43
N GLY A 63 -9.31 9.11 -4.48
CA GLY A 63 -8.97 7.68 -4.47
C GLY A 63 -10.16 6.73 -4.52
N ARG A 64 -11.39 7.21 -4.72
CA ARG A 64 -12.61 6.41 -4.86
C ARG A 64 -13.21 6.54 -6.25
N ILE A 65 -13.76 5.45 -6.77
CA ILE A 65 -14.51 5.49 -8.03
C ILE A 65 -15.82 6.23 -7.79
N ALA A 66 -15.98 7.39 -8.44
CA ALA A 66 -17.17 8.21 -8.35
C ALA A 66 -18.21 7.83 -9.42
N ALA A 67 -17.76 7.48 -10.63
CA ALA A 67 -18.64 7.06 -11.72
C ALA A 67 -17.91 6.21 -12.76
N VAL A 68 -18.65 5.35 -13.47
CA VAL A 68 -18.17 4.56 -14.61
C VAL A 68 -19.22 4.54 -15.72
N GLY A 69 -18.82 4.85 -16.96
CA GLY A 69 -19.73 4.77 -18.12
C GLY A 69 -19.31 5.62 -19.32
N ALA A 70 -19.96 5.41 -20.47
CA ALA A 70 -19.67 6.11 -21.73
C ALA A 70 -20.04 7.61 -21.72
N GLY A 71 -20.99 8.01 -20.86
CA GLY A 71 -21.46 9.41 -20.75
C GLY A 71 -20.97 10.14 -19.50
N VAL A 72 -19.98 9.62 -18.79
CA VAL A 72 -19.49 10.24 -17.55
C VAL A 72 -18.81 11.57 -17.89
N ALA A 73 -19.36 12.66 -17.35
CA ALA A 73 -18.79 13.99 -17.48
C ALA A 73 -17.46 14.06 -16.72
N VAL A 74 -16.44 14.61 -17.37
CA VAL A 74 -15.12 14.83 -16.76
C VAL A 74 -15.08 16.26 -16.18
N PRO A 75 -14.93 16.42 -14.85
CA PRO A 75 -14.85 17.73 -14.23
C PRO A 75 -13.63 18.53 -14.74
N ALA A 76 -13.76 19.86 -14.76
CA ALA A 76 -12.63 20.74 -15.06
C ALA A 76 -11.50 20.54 -14.02
N GLY A 77 -10.26 20.49 -14.49
CA GLY A 77 -9.09 20.27 -13.63
C GLY A 77 -8.82 18.80 -13.29
N ALA A 78 -9.65 17.85 -13.75
CA ALA A 78 -9.34 16.43 -13.61
C ALA A 78 -8.09 16.06 -14.42
N ARG A 79 -7.23 15.21 -13.85
CA ARG A 79 -6.13 14.59 -14.59
C ARG A 79 -6.71 13.55 -15.55
N ILE A 80 -6.56 13.78 -16.84
CA ILE A 80 -7.06 12.86 -17.88
C ILE A 80 -6.01 11.81 -18.20
N VAL A 81 -6.43 10.55 -18.21
CA VAL A 81 -5.66 9.40 -18.70
C VAL A 81 -6.38 8.84 -19.92
N ASP A 82 -5.81 9.04 -21.11
CA ASP A 82 -6.35 8.48 -22.34
C ASP A 82 -6.08 6.98 -22.42
N ALA A 83 -7.16 6.20 -22.40
CA ALA A 83 -7.13 4.74 -22.43
C ALA A 83 -7.85 4.18 -23.66
N ARG A 84 -7.97 4.95 -24.74
CA ARG A 84 -8.50 4.45 -26.03
C ARG A 84 -7.69 3.26 -26.52
N GLY A 85 -8.39 2.21 -26.94
CA GLY A 85 -7.79 0.93 -27.36
C GLY A 85 -7.18 0.12 -26.22
N LYS A 86 -7.35 0.54 -24.95
CA LYS A 86 -6.90 -0.18 -23.77
C LYS A 86 -8.08 -0.75 -22.99
N VAL A 87 -7.76 -1.73 -22.14
CA VAL A 87 -8.71 -2.38 -21.25
C VAL A 87 -8.46 -1.92 -19.82
N VAL A 88 -9.54 -1.65 -19.08
CA VAL A 88 -9.50 -1.30 -17.66
C VAL A 88 -10.31 -2.32 -16.87
N THR A 89 -9.69 -2.89 -15.83
CA THR A 89 -10.31 -3.82 -14.90
C THR A 89 -10.13 -3.31 -13.46
N PRO A 90 -10.94 -3.76 -12.50
CA PRO A 90 -10.58 -3.70 -11.10
C PRO A 90 -9.22 -4.38 -10.86
N GLY A 91 -8.52 -3.93 -9.82
CA GLY A 91 -7.36 -4.66 -9.32
C GLY A 91 -7.78 -6.05 -8.85
N LEU A 92 -6.96 -7.05 -9.18
CA LEU A 92 -7.22 -8.43 -8.82
C LEU A 92 -6.96 -8.67 -7.33
N LEU A 93 -7.58 -9.75 -6.82
CA LEU A 93 -7.37 -10.26 -5.48
C LEU A 93 -6.77 -11.66 -5.57
N ASP A 94 -5.64 -11.86 -4.89
CA ASP A 94 -5.08 -13.20 -4.67
C ASP A 94 -5.70 -13.78 -3.39
N SER A 95 -6.49 -14.84 -3.51
CA SER A 95 -7.31 -15.35 -2.40
C SER A 95 -6.57 -16.32 -1.49
N SER A 96 -5.34 -16.74 -1.83
CA SER A 96 -4.57 -17.71 -1.06
C SER A 96 -3.10 -17.67 -1.44
N THR A 97 -2.30 -16.97 -0.65
CA THR A 97 -0.88 -16.80 -0.95
C THR A 97 -0.02 -16.73 0.29
N SER A 98 1.29 -16.79 0.11
CA SER A 98 2.30 -16.55 1.15
C SER A 98 3.12 -15.27 0.89
N LEU A 99 2.64 -14.38 0.01
CA LEU A 99 3.26 -13.08 -0.27
C LEU A 99 3.59 -12.32 1.02
N ALA A 100 4.71 -11.60 0.99
CA ALA A 100 5.31 -10.92 2.14
C ALA A 100 5.73 -11.83 3.31
N ALA A 101 5.13 -13.00 3.53
CA ALA A 101 5.55 -13.95 4.56
C ALA A 101 6.61 -14.95 4.07
N VAL A 102 6.77 -15.13 2.76
CA VAL A 102 7.82 -15.95 2.16
C VAL A 102 8.41 -15.20 0.97
N GLU A 103 9.72 -14.99 0.97
CA GLU A 103 10.42 -14.36 -0.15
C GLU A 103 11.17 -15.39 -1.00
N ILE A 104 12.14 -16.09 -0.41
CA ILE A 104 12.88 -17.18 -1.07
C ILE A 104 12.59 -18.47 -0.31
N GLY A 105 11.66 -19.29 -0.81
CA GLY A 105 11.24 -20.52 -0.11
C GLY A 105 12.35 -21.57 0.12
N ALA A 106 13.48 -21.46 -0.57
CA ALA A 106 14.66 -22.29 -0.35
C ALA A 106 15.55 -21.82 0.81
N TYR A 107 15.35 -20.60 1.30
CA TYR A 107 16.13 -20.00 2.38
C TYR A 107 15.23 -19.77 3.60
N GLU A 108 15.51 -20.49 4.67
CA GLU A 108 14.67 -20.52 5.87
C GLU A 108 14.52 -19.14 6.52
N GLY A 109 15.56 -18.30 6.50
CA GLY A 109 15.51 -16.94 7.06
C GLY A 109 14.71 -15.90 6.26
N THR A 110 13.93 -16.37 5.28
CA THR A 110 12.96 -15.56 4.52
C THR A 110 11.62 -16.28 4.40
N THR A 111 11.33 -17.16 5.36
CA THR A 111 10.12 -18.00 5.40
C THR A 111 9.47 -17.90 6.78
N GLU A 112 8.69 -16.85 6.98
CA GLU A 112 8.03 -16.49 8.24
C GLU A 112 6.51 -16.81 8.21
N SER A 113 6.12 -17.83 7.45
CA SER A 113 4.71 -18.20 7.23
C SER A 113 4.18 -19.31 8.14
N ARG A 114 4.97 -19.82 9.09
CA ARG A 114 4.59 -20.97 9.92
C ARG A 114 5.27 -20.94 11.29
N VAL A 115 4.69 -21.67 12.24
CA VAL A 115 5.28 -21.94 13.57
C VAL A 115 5.59 -23.41 13.70
N GLU A 116 6.76 -23.70 14.28
CA GLU A 116 7.27 -25.06 14.48
C GLU A 116 6.74 -25.73 15.76
N ASP A 117 6.27 -24.95 16.74
CA ASP A 117 5.67 -25.43 17.98
C ASP A 117 4.17 -25.71 17.76
N ASP A 118 3.82 -26.98 17.74
CA ASP A 118 2.45 -27.47 17.47
C ASP A 118 1.43 -27.10 18.56
N ARG A 119 1.88 -26.67 19.74
CA ARG A 119 1.02 -26.31 20.88
C ARG A 119 0.36 -24.95 20.71
N VAL A 120 0.89 -24.10 19.83
CA VAL A 120 0.46 -22.69 19.69
C VAL A 120 0.01 -22.33 18.28
N THR A 121 -0.08 -23.30 17.35
CA THR A 121 -0.34 -23.00 15.93
C THR A 121 -1.69 -22.33 15.69
N ALA A 122 -2.73 -22.66 16.48
CA ALA A 122 -4.03 -21.99 16.38
C ALA A 122 -3.99 -20.49 16.74
N ALA A 123 -2.98 -20.07 17.52
CA ALA A 123 -2.77 -18.69 17.91
C ALA A 123 -1.78 -17.95 16.97
N PHE A 124 -1.14 -18.66 16.03
CA PHE A 124 -0.23 -18.02 15.08
C PHE A 124 -1.00 -17.08 14.16
N ASP A 125 -0.57 -15.82 14.09
CA ASP A 125 -1.07 -14.82 13.14
C ASP A 125 -0.01 -14.57 12.08
N VAL A 126 -0.37 -14.76 10.81
CA VAL A 126 0.55 -14.52 9.69
C VAL A 126 1.01 -13.06 9.61
N VAL A 127 0.29 -12.12 10.24
CA VAL A 127 0.68 -10.71 10.35
C VAL A 127 2.06 -10.55 10.98
N ASP A 128 2.42 -11.41 11.94
CA ASP A 128 3.71 -11.36 12.65
C ASP A 128 4.89 -11.73 11.73
N GLY A 129 4.62 -12.42 10.62
CA GLY A 129 5.62 -12.82 9.64
C GLY A 129 5.67 -11.96 8.37
N LEU A 130 4.83 -10.92 8.25
CA LEU A 130 4.80 -10.11 7.03
C LEU A 130 6.05 -9.22 6.93
N ASN A 131 6.77 -9.33 5.82
CA ASN A 131 7.87 -8.46 5.45
C ASN A 131 7.38 -7.39 4.45
N PRO A 132 7.25 -6.11 4.84
CA PRO A 132 6.80 -5.03 3.96
C PRO A 132 7.81 -4.65 2.86
N TRP A 133 9.06 -5.13 2.98
CA TRP A 133 10.10 -4.94 1.96
C TRP A 133 10.24 -6.13 1.01
N ALA A 134 9.43 -7.18 1.18
CA ALA A 134 9.50 -8.35 0.32
C ALA A 134 9.32 -7.94 -1.15
N THR A 135 10.28 -8.31 -1.99
CA THR A 135 10.32 -7.93 -3.40
C THR A 135 9.11 -8.45 -4.18
N ASN A 136 8.57 -9.60 -3.77
CA ASN A 136 7.40 -10.22 -4.39
C ASN A 136 6.13 -9.37 -4.27
N VAL A 137 6.00 -8.48 -3.27
CA VAL A 137 4.85 -7.56 -3.15
C VAL A 137 4.81 -6.59 -4.32
N ALA A 138 5.96 -6.01 -4.68
CA ALA A 138 6.04 -5.06 -5.77
C ALA A 138 5.86 -5.73 -7.14
N VAL A 139 6.45 -6.92 -7.33
CA VAL A 139 6.30 -7.71 -8.56
C VAL A 139 4.84 -8.10 -8.78
N THR A 140 4.19 -8.68 -7.77
CA THR A 140 2.79 -9.11 -7.87
C THR A 140 1.83 -7.94 -8.09
N ARG A 141 2.14 -6.75 -7.55
CA ARG A 141 1.36 -5.54 -7.84
C ARG A 141 1.40 -5.13 -9.31
N VAL A 142 2.56 -5.27 -9.97
CA VAL A 142 2.72 -4.91 -11.39
C VAL A 142 1.84 -5.80 -12.28
N GLU A 143 1.62 -7.06 -11.88
CA GLU A 143 0.71 -8.00 -12.53
C GLU A 143 -0.79 -7.70 -12.28
N GLY A 144 -1.10 -6.61 -11.57
CA GLY A 144 -2.47 -6.13 -11.35
C GLY A 144 -3.16 -6.66 -10.09
N ILE A 145 -2.46 -7.43 -9.25
CA ILE A 145 -2.98 -7.85 -7.93
C ILE A 145 -2.83 -6.68 -6.95
N THR A 146 -3.93 -6.25 -6.35
CA THR A 146 -3.93 -5.09 -5.44
C THR A 146 -4.18 -5.46 -3.99
N ARG A 147 -4.80 -6.62 -3.74
CA ARG A 147 -5.04 -7.19 -2.41
C ARG A 147 -4.72 -8.68 -2.44
N ALA A 148 -4.32 -9.20 -1.30
CA ALA A 148 -4.07 -10.62 -1.14
C ALA A 148 -4.54 -11.12 0.23
N VAL A 149 -5.01 -12.36 0.29
CA VAL A 149 -5.18 -13.09 1.54
C VAL A 149 -3.91 -13.89 1.76
N VAL A 150 -3.09 -13.41 2.69
CA VAL A 150 -1.89 -14.13 3.12
C VAL A 150 -2.31 -15.19 4.12
N MET A 151 -1.91 -16.43 3.87
CA MET A 151 -2.24 -17.59 4.69
C MET A 151 -0.99 -18.16 5.33
N PRO A 152 -1.07 -18.63 6.59
CA PRO A 152 0.00 -19.43 7.15
C PRO A 152 0.14 -20.74 6.37
N GLY A 153 1.39 -21.15 6.19
CA GLY A 153 1.73 -22.43 5.58
C GLY A 153 1.43 -23.60 6.52
N PRO A 154 1.33 -24.81 5.96
CA PRO A 154 1.15 -26.03 6.76
C PRO A 154 2.34 -26.23 7.72
N GLY A 155 2.02 -26.43 8.99
CA GLY A 155 2.99 -26.75 10.04
C GLY A 155 2.88 -28.22 10.49
N LYS A 156 3.30 -28.50 11.72
CA LYS A 156 3.18 -29.83 12.35
C LYS A 156 1.77 -30.14 12.89
N SER A 157 0.86 -29.18 12.83
CA SER A 157 -0.51 -29.27 13.36
C SER A 157 -1.54 -29.16 12.24
N LEU A 158 -2.74 -29.71 12.48
CA LEU A 158 -3.89 -29.58 11.59
C LEU A 158 -4.26 -28.11 11.38
N ILE A 159 -4.22 -27.30 12.44
CA ILE A 159 -4.49 -25.87 12.38
C ILE A 159 -3.17 -25.14 12.15
N ALA A 160 -3.06 -24.42 11.04
CA ALA A 160 -1.86 -23.68 10.66
C ALA A 160 -1.79 -22.29 11.30
N GLY A 161 -2.95 -21.69 11.60
CA GLY A 161 -3.07 -20.37 12.22
C GLY A 161 -4.08 -19.49 11.51
N GLN A 162 -3.92 -18.18 11.66
CA GLN A 162 -4.85 -17.16 11.18
C GLN A 162 -4.30 -16.45 9.93
N ALA A 163 -5.19 -16.23 8.95
CA ALA A 163 -4.88 -15.51 7.72
C ALA A 163 -5.23 -14.02 7.83
N ALA A 164 -4.59 -13.19 7.00
CA ALA A 164 -4.80 -11.75 6.93
C ALA A 164 -5.07 -11.27 5.49
N LEU A 165 -5.97 -10.30 5.34
CA LEU A 165 -6.15 -9.56 4.09
C LEU A 165 -5.21 -8.36 4.09
N VAL A 166 -4.35 -8.27 3.07
CA VAL A 166 -3.33 -7.23 2.93
C VAL A 166 -3.51 -6.42 1.64
N SER A 167 -3.13 -5.15 1.69
CA SER A 167 -2.98 -4.22 0.57
C SER A 167 -1.58 -4.34 -0.02
N LEU A 168 -1.46 -4.45 -1.34
CA LEU A 168 -0.16 -4.44 -2.03
C LEU A 168 0.24 -3.02 -2.47
N ARG A 169 -0.55 -2.01 -2.11
CA ARG A 169 -0.29 -0.60 -2.46
C ARG A 169 1.04 -0.12 -1.87
N PRO A 170 1.75 0.80 -2.54
CA PRO A 170 2.93 1.44 -1.96
C PRO A 170 2.62 2.02 -0.58
N LEU A 171 3.46 1.69 0.39
CA LEU A 171 3.32 2.13 1.77
C LEU A 171 4.10 3.43 1.99
N ALA A 172 3.52 4.38 2.71
CA ALA A 172 4.25 5.58 3.14
C ALA A 172 5.30 5.23 4.22
N VAL A 173 4.96 4.29 5.11
CA VAL A 173 5.84 3.73 6.12
C VAL A 173 5.82 2.21 5.93
N PRO A 174 6.96 1.56 5.63
CA PRO A 174 7.02 0.12 5.43
C PRO A 174 6.99 -0.61 6.79
N ASP A 175 5.79 -0.76 7.34
CA ASP A 175 5.49 -1.51 8.56
C ASP A 175 4.55 -2.68 8.22
N PRO A 176 4.74 -3.90 8.77
CA PRO A 176 3.85 -5.04 8.50
C PRO A 176 2.36 -4.72 8.67
N ARG A 177 1.99 -3.99 9.73
CA ARG A 177 0.58 -3.66 10.01
C ARG A 177 0.02 -2.62 9.06
N SER A 178 0.86 -1.79 8.45
CA SER A 178 0.42 -0.83 7.44
C SER A 178 -0.06 -1.50 6.15
N MET A 179 0.34 -2.75 5.90
CA MET A 179 -0.19 -3.56 4.81
C MET A 179 -1.55 -4.17 5.13
N VAL A 180 -1.85 -4.42 6.41
CA VAL A 180 -3.02 -5.19 6.83
C VAL A 180 -4.29 -4.34 6.69
N GLU A 181 -5.20 -4.78 5.81
CA GLU A 181 -6.54 -4.19 5.71
C GLU A 181 -7.50 -4.84 6.73
N ARG A 182 -7.32 -6.14 7.00
CA ARG A 182 -8.11 -6.88 7.99
C ARG A 182 -7.38 -8.13 8.47
N ALA A 183 -7.37 -8.35 9.79
CA ALA A 183 -6.95 -9.59 10.42
C ALA A 183 -7.73 -9.82 11.75
N PRO A 184 -8.04 -11.07 12.12
CA PRO A 184 -7.97 -12.27 11.28
C PRO A 184 -9.12 -12.29 10.24
N VAL A 185 -8.90 -12.93 9.08
CA VAL A 185 -9.96 -13.17 8.07
C VAL A 185 -10.36 -14.63 7.92
N ALA A 186 -9.51 -15.57 8.33
CA ALA A 186 -9.81 -17.00 8.38
C ALA A 186 -8.92 -17.72 9.40
N MET A 187 -9.40 -18.87 9.88
CA MET A 187 -8.57 -19.90 10.51
C MET A 187 -8.23 -20.93 9.43
N VAL A 188 -6.95 -21.23 9.23
CA VAL A 188 -6.49 -22.14 8.18
C VAL A 188 -6.23 -23.52 8.78
N ALA A 189 -6.83 -24.54 8.17
CA ALA A 189 -6.61 -25.94 8.50
C ALA A 189 -6.04 -26.69 7.28
N ALA A 190 -4.97 -27.45 7.48
CA ALA A 190 -4.35 -28.27 6.45
C ALA A 190 -4.86 -29.72 6.54
N LEU A 191 -5.88 -30.04 5.75
CA LEU A 191 -6.48 -31.38 5.67
C LEU A 191 -5.80 -32.18 4.56
N GLY A 192 -4.62 -32.76 4.84
CA GLY A 192 -3.88 -33.62 3.91
C GLY A 192 -2.38 -33.28 3.82
N ALA A 193 -1.63 -34.10 3.08
CA ALA A 193 -0.18 -33.97 2.99
C ALA A 193 0.25 -32.81 2.06
N PHE A 194 0.70 -31.70 2.67
CA PHE A 194 1.76 -30.88 2.08
C PHE A 194 3.12 -31.50 2.44
N GLU A 195 3.28 -32.80 2.19
CA GLU A 195 4.56 -33.46 2.45
C GLU A 195 5.57 -32.97 1.43
N ARG A 196 6.67 -32.38 1.91
CA ARG A 196 7.89 -32.27 1.11
C ARG A 196 8.25 -33.68 0.65
N PRO A 197 8.60 -33.91 -0.63
CA PRO A 197 9.22 -35.17 -1.00
C PRO A 197 10.45 -35.34 -0.10
N VAL A 198 10.40 -36.36 0.77
CA VAL A 198 11.56 -36.80 1.53
C VAL A 198 12.52 -37.34 0.48
N VAL A 199 13.50 -36.54 0.08
CA VAL A 199 14.66 -37.04 -0.65
C VAL A 199 15.41 -37.89 0.37
N ARG A 200 15.06 -39.18 0.43
CA ARG A 200 15.84 -40.17 1.16
C ARG A 200 17.15 -40.29 0.40
N GLY A 201 18.17 -39.56 0.85
CA GLY A 201 19.54 -39.73 0.40
C GLY A 201 19.96 -41.14 0.78
N GLU A 202 19.94 -42.06 -0.17
CA GLU A 202 20.69 -43.30 -0.06
C GLU A 202 22.16 -42.94 -0.23
N VAL A 203 22.92 -43.15 0.85
CA VAL A 203 24.38 -43.31 0.85
C VAL A 203 24.70 -44.79 0.74
#